data_AF-A0A349XZX7-F1
#
_entry.id   AF-A0A349XZX7-F1
#
_cell.length_a   1.000
_cell.length_b   1.000
_cell.length_c   1.000
_cell.angle_alpha   90.00
_cell.angle_beta   90.00
_cell.angle_gamma   90.00
#
_symmetry.space_group_name_H-M   'P 1'
#
loop_
_entity.id
_entity.type
_entity.pdbx_description
1 polymer ?
#
loop_
_entity_poly.entity_id
_entity_poly.type
_entity_poly.pdbx_seq_one_letter_code
_entity_poly.pdbx_strand_id
1 'polypeptide(L)'
;MRIAKSALIDPERNEIYGMTAVALSFFVFAYSSRFGQISVLAYYGMWLPLVVVDYRRVLGNYPRYLWIFGFGILTVLSSFWSEAVSVTMRASIQYMTHIVCALI
;
A
#
# COMPACT_ATOMS: atom_id res chain seq x y z
N MET A 1 2.66 -3.26 -27.52
CA MET A 1 3.08 -1.97 -26.91
C MET A 1 4.00 -2.24 -25.74
N ARG A 2 5.25 -1.78 -25.77
CA ARG A 2 6.14 -1.79 -24.60
C ARG A 2 5.90 -0.49 -23.84
N ILE A 3 5.20 -0.55 -22.71
CA ILE A 3 5.14 0.58 -21.79
C ILE A 3 6.56 0.77 -21.25
N ALA A 4 7.14 1.95 -21.46
CA ALA A 4 8.47 2.24 -20.95
C ALA A 4 8.43 2.22 -19.42
N LYS A 5 9.26 1.39 -18.78
CA LYS A 5 9.34 1.28 -17.31
C LYS A 5 9.57 2.63 -16.63
N SER A 6 10.22 3.57 -17.32
CA SER A 6 10.45 4.94 -16.85
C SER A 6 9.16 5.75 -16.67
N ALA A 7 8.09 5.47 -17.42
CA ALA A 7 6.81 6.17 -17.23
C ALA A 7 6.11 5.80 -15.91
N LEU A 8 6.52 4.71 -15.26
CA LEU A 8 5.90 4.19 -14.03
C LEU A 8 6.77 4.34 -12.79
N ILE A 9 8.09 4.47 -12.95
CA ILE A 9 9.04 4.47 -11.83
C ILE A 9 9.87 5.75 -11.79
N ASP A 10 10.05 6.44 -12.92
CA ASP A 10 10.94 7.59 -12.96
C ASP A 10 10.22 8.83 -12.38
N PRO A 11 10.71 9.44 -11.29
CA PRO A 11 10.00 10.52 -10.60
C PRO A 11 9.64 11.69 -11.51
N GLU A 12 10.49 12.01 -12.49
CA GLU A 12 10.27 13.09 -13.46
C GLU A 12 9.20 12.78 -14.53
N ARG A 13 8.78 11.52 -14.67
CA ARG A 13 7.83 11.08 -15.70
C ARG A 13 6.59 10.38 -15.13
N ASN A 14 6.58 10.12 -13.82
CA ASN A 14 5.55 9.34 -13.14
C ASN A 14 4.47 10.21 -12.46
N GLU A 15 4.47 11.53 -12.66
CA GLU A 15 3.61 12.48 -11.91
C GLU A 15 2.12 12.11 -11.98
N ILE A 16 1.60 11.81 -13.16
CA ILE A 16 0.17 11.47 -13.36
C ILE A 16 -0.19 10.18 -12.63
N TYR A 17 0.68 9.18 -12.72
CA TYR A 17 0.45 7.89 -12.09
C TYR A 17 0.59 8.00 -10.56
N GLY A 18 1.59 8.72 -10.07
CA GLY A 18 1.75 9.02 -8.64
C GLY A 18 0.57 9.78 -8.06
N MET A 19 0.08 10.82 -8.75
CA MET A 19 -1.10 11.58 -8.33
C MET A 19 -2.35 10.70 -8.29
N THR A 20 -2.59 9.92 -9.34
CA THR A 20 -3.70 8.96 -9.38
C THR A 20 -3.57 7.94 -8.26
N ALA A 21 -2.34 7.51 -7.97
CA ALA A 21 -2.07 6.52 -6.96
C ALA A 21 -2.34 7.00 -5.54
N VAL A 22 -1.92 8.23 -5.24
CA VAL A 22 -2.22 8.87 -3.97
C VAL A 22 -3.72 9.09 -3.82
N ALA A 23 -4.39 9.62 -4.86
CA ALA A 23 -5.83 9.87 -4.83
C ALA A 23 -6.66 8.59 -4.61
N LEU A 24 -6.34 7.51 -5.33
CA LEU A 24 -7.00 6.22 -5.14
C LEU A 24 -6.74 5.67 -3.73
N SER A 25 -5.53 5.83 -3.19
CA SER A 25 -5.20 5.38 -1.83
C SER A 25 -6.08 6.07 -0.79
N PHE A 26 -6.22 7.40 -0.85
CA PHE A 26 -7.11 8.16 0.03
C PHE A 26 -8.57 7.70 -0.10
N PHE A 27 -9.05 7.53 -1.33
CA PHE A 27 -10.41 7.05 -1.58
C PHE A 27 -10.65 5.67 -0.95
N VAL A 28 -9.71 4.74 -1.15
CA VAL A 28 -9.82 3.37 -0.64
C VAL A 28 -9.75 3.35 0.89
N PHE A 29 -8.91 4.17 1.53
CA PHE A 29 -8.91 4.26 2.99
C PHE A 29 -10.19 4.84 3.57
N ALA A 30 -10.76 5.86 2.93
CA ALA A 30 -11.99 6.48 3.40
C ALA A 30 -13.22 5.58 3.19
N TYR A 31 -13.26 4.81 2.10
CA TYR A 31 -14.48 4.16 1.65
C TYR A 31 -14.39 2.64 1.45
N SER A 32 -13.28 1.96 1.79
CA SER A 32 -13.18 0.50 1.66
C SER A 32 -14.24 -0.26 2.46
N SER A 33 -14.74 0.33 3.55
CA SER A 33 -15.86 -0.23 4.32
C SER A 33 -17.18 -0.28 3.54
N ARG A 34 -17.36 0.59 2.53
CA ARG A 34 -18.57 0.68 1.69
C ARG A 34 -18.42 -0.08 0.37
N PHE A 35 -17.28 0.07 -0.30
CA PHE A 35 -17.02 -0.57 -1.59
C PHE A 35 -16.40 -1.97 -1.47
N GLY A 36 -16.00 -2.36 -0.27
CA GLY A 36 -15.55 -3.70 0.06
C GLY A 36 -14.24 -4.09 -0.63
N GLN A 37 -14.17 -5.35 -1.06
CA GLN A 37 -12.95 -5.95 -1.61
C GLN A 37 -12.51 -5.31 -2.92
N ILE A 38 -13.44 -4.81 -3.75
CA ILE A 38 -13.12 -4.26 -5.08
C ILE A 38 -12.19 -3.05 -4.97
N SER A 39 -12.48 -2.13 -4.06
CA SER A 39 -11.64 -0.95 -3.83
C SER A 39 -10.24 -1.33 -3.33
N VAL A 40 -10.15 -2.39 -2.51
CA VAL A 40 -8.87 -2.90 -2.00
C VAL A 40 -8.05 -3.55 -3.12
N LEU A 41 -8.71 -4.30 -4.01
CA LEU A 41 -8.05 -4.88 -5.19
C LEU A 41 -7.56 -3.82 -6.16
N ALA A 42 -8.33 -2.74 -6.39
CA ALA A 42 -7.89 -1.61 -7.22
C ALA A 42 -6.64 -0.95 -6.63
N TYR A 43 -6.61 -0.75 -5.31
CA TYR A 43 -5.44 -0.24 -4.60
C TYR A 43 -4.20 -1.14 -4.79
N TYR A 44 -4.34 -2.45 -4.58
CA TYR A 44 -3.21 -3.38 -4.76
C TYR A 44 -2.79 -3.53 -6.23
N GLY A 45 -3.76 -3.55 -7.15
CA GLY A 45 -3.52 -3.62 -8.59
C GLY A 45 -2.77 -2.40 -9.13
N MET A 46 -2.74 -1.32 -8.37
CA MET A 46 -1.95 -0.15 -8.69
C MET A 46 -0.54 -0.25 -8.10
N TRP A 47 -0.39 -0.47 -6.79
CA TRP A 47 0.92 -0.44 -6.12
C TRP A 47 1.78 -1.70 -6.35
N LEU A 48 1.20 -2.91 -6.28
CA LEU A 48 1.98 -4.16 -6.33
C LEU A 48 2.71 -4.41 -7.67
N PRO A 49 2.15 -4.07 -8.84
CA PRO A 49 2.87 -4.25 -10.10
C PRO A 49 4.20 -3.49 -10.15
N LEU A 50 4.34 -2.36 -9.46
CA LEU A 50 5.60 -1.59 -9.45
C LEU A 50 6.77 -2.41 -8.88
N VAL A 51 6.50 -3.26 -7.88
CA VAL A 51 7.49 -4.21 -7.34
C VAL A 51 7.99 -5.17 -8.41
N VAL A 52 7.09 -5.65 -9.28
CA VAL A 52 7.45 -6.57 -10.37
C VAL A 52 8.23 -5.84 -11.47
N VAL A 53 8.00 -4.54 -11.67
CA VAL A 53 8.67 -3.76 -12.71
C VAL A 53 10.14 -3.51 -12.34
N ASP A 54 10.46 -3.10 -11.10
CA ASP A 54 11.83 -2.93 -10.62
C ASP A 54 11.96 -2.96 -9.09
N TYR A 55 11.98 -4.18 -8.51
CA TYR A 55 12.03 -4.37 -7.07
C TYR A 55 13.24 -3.69 -6.39
N ARG A 56 14.40 -3.55 -7.07
CA ARG A 56 15.61 -2.98 -6.45
C ARG A 56 15.51 -1.47 -6.30
N ARG A 57 14.92 -0.80 -7.29
CA ARG A 57 14.70 0.66 -7.25
C ARG A 57 13.57 1.03 -6.31
N VAL A 58 12.53 0.19 -6.28
CA VAL A 58 11.30 0.40 -5.53
C VAL A 58 11.45 0.06 -4.04
N LEU A 59 12.08 -1.06 -3.67
CA LEU A 59 12.20 -1.44 -2.26
C LEU A 59 13.24 -0.60 -1.48
N GLY A 60 13.99 0.30 -2.09
CA GLY A 60 14.86 1.25 -1.38
C GLY A 60 15.65 0.65 -0.20
N ASN A 61 15.52 1.24 1.00
CA ASN A 61 16.22 0.81 2.22
C ASN A 61 15.24 0.48 3.38
N TYR A 62 14.57 -0.68 3.31
CA TYR A 62 13.65 -1.19 4.34
C TYR A 62 14.21 -1.23 5.77
N PRO A 63 15.51 -1.57 6.00
CA PRO A 63 16.12 -1.52 7.32
C PRO A 63 15.94 -0.19 8.05
N ARG A 64 15.95 0.94 7.31
CA ARG A 64 15.74 2.27 7.89
C ARG A 64 14.33 2.45 8.48
N TYR A 65 13.35 1.73 7.96
CA TYR A 65 11.93 1.86 8.29
C TYR A 65 11.42 0.69 9.15
N LEU A 66 12.31 -0.13 9.73
CA LEU A 66 11.93 -1.25 10.59
C LEU A 66 11.01 -0.85 11.74
N TRP A 67 11.12 0.38 12.25
CA TRP A 67 10.24 0.89 13.29
C TRP A 67 8.78 1.02 12.81
N ILE A 68 8.55 1.37 11.55
CA ILE A 68 7.20 1.45 10.94
C ILE A 68 6.61 0.05 10.82
N PHE A 69 7.41 -0.92 10.39
CA PHE A 69 7.00 -2.33 10.35
C PHE A 69 6.69 -2.88 11.75
N GLY A 70 7.52 -2.54 12.75
CA GLY A 70 7.28 -2.88 14.14
C GLY A 70 5.95 -2.33 14.65
N PHE A 71 5.62 -1.09 14.29
CA PHE A 71 4.31 -0.50 14.59
C PHE A 71 3.18 -1.25 13.87
N GLY A 72 3.34 -1.58 12.59
CA GLY A 72 2.39 -2.41 11.84
C GLY A 72 2.11 -3.76 12.51
N ILE A 73 3.16 -4.46 12.96
CA ILE A 73 3.02 -5.72 13.72
C ILE A 73 2.24 -5.50 15.01
N LEU A 74 2.56 -4.42 15.75
CA LEU A 74 1.83 -4.08 16.96
C LEU A 74 0.33 -3.83 16.70
N THR A 75 -0.03 -3.18 15.59
CA THR A 75 -1.46 -2.99 15.23
C THR A 75 -2.19 -4.30 14.92
N VAL A 76 -1.49 -5.30 14.36
CA VAL A 76 -2.06 -6.62 14.14
C VAL A 76 -2.21 -7.36 15.46
N LEU A 77 -1.19 -7.34 16.32
CA LEU A 77 -1.22 -7.97 17.64
C LEU A 77 -2.27 -7.34 18.57
N SER A 78 -2.51 -6.03 18.47
CA SER A 78 -3.53 -5.36 19.27
C SER A 78 -4.95 -5.82 18.92
N SER A 79 -5.18 -6.41 17.74
CA SER A 79 -6.48 -6.96 17.35
C SER A 79 -6.92 -8.14 18.22
N PHE A 80 -5.99 -8.83 18.91
CA PHE A 80 -6.32 -9.94 19.82
C PHE A 80 -7.00 -9.49 21.11
N TRP A 81 -6.85 -8.21 21.49
CA TRP A 81 -7.50 -7.61 22.65
C TRP A 81 -8.68 -6.71 22.26
N SER A 82 -9.13 -6.78 21.01
CA SER A 82 -10.24 -5.95 20.54
C SER A 82 -11.60 -6.61 20.75
N GLU A 83 -12.56 -5.85 21.25
CA GLU A 83 -13.99 -6.23 21.26
C GLU A 83 -14.56 -6.44 19.84
N ALA A 84 -13.92 -5.88 18.80
CA ALA A 84 -14.36 -5.93 17.41
C ALA A 84 -13.28 -6.52 16.49
N VAL A 85 -12.77 -7.71 16.82
CA VAL A 85 -11.66 -8.39 16.14
C VAL A 85 -11.79 -8.40 14.61
N SER A 86 -12.98 -8.66 14.08
CA SER A 86 -13.20 -8.72 12.61
C SER A 86 -12.93 -7.38 11.91
N VAL A 87 -13.22 -6.26 12.58
CA VAL A 87 -12.99 -4.91 12.05
C VAL A 87 -11.54 -4.50 12.24
N THR A 88 -10.99 -4.71 13.44
CA THR A 88 -9.62 -4.30 13.74
C THR A 88 -8.61 -5.14 12.97
N MET A 89 -8.79 -6.46 12.88
CA MET A 89 -7.90 -7.34 12.13
C MET A 89 -7.85 -6.95 10.64
N ARG A 90 -9.00 -6.65 10.04
CA ARG A 90 -9.06 -6.18 8.65
C ARG A 90 -8.30 -4.86 8.49
N ALA A 91 -8.54 -3.89 9.37
CA ALA A 91 -7.88 -2.60 9.32
C ALA A 91 -6.37 -2.71 9.52
N SER A 92 -5.91 -3.53 10.47
CA SER A 92 -4.49 -3.74 10.76
C SER A 92 -3.76 -4.44 9.62
N ILE A 93 -4.37 -5.43 8.96
CA ILE A 93 -3.81 -6.05 7.76
C ILE A 93 -3.74 -5.03 6.61
N GLN A 94 -4.79 -4.23 6.41
CA GLN A 94 -4.80 -3.18 5.39
C GLN A 94 -3.73 -2.11 5.68
N TYR A 95 -3.48 -1.78 6.94
CA TYR A 95 -2.43 -0.85 7.34
C TYR A 95 -1.02 -1.43 7.14
N MET A 96 -0.78 -2.68 7.54
CA MET A 96 0.49 -3.38 7.34
C MET A 96 0.87 -3.44 5.86
N THR A 97 -0.08 -3.82 5.01
CA THR A 97 0.12 -3.88 3.55
C THR A 97 0.28 -2.49 2.94
N HIS A 98 -0.36 -1.46 3.50
CA HIS A 98 -0.14 -0.08 3.10
C HIS A 98 1.28 0.40 3.40
N ILE A 99 1.86 0.05 4.55
CA ILE A 99 3.26 0.39 4.87
C ILE A 99 4.19 -0.12 3.76
N VAL A 100 3.98 -1.37 3.31
CA VAL A 100 4.74 -1.93 2.18
C VAL A 100 4.53 -1.10 0.92
N CYS A 101 3.28 -0.77 0.58
CA CYS A 101 2.97 -0.01 -0.62
C CYS A 101 3.45 1.46 -0.58
N ALA A 102 3.53 2.08 0.59
CA ALA A 102 3.99 3.46 0.74
C ALA A 102 5.52 3.58 0.65
N LEU A 103 6.23 2.47 0.81
CA LEU A 103 7.67 2.39 0.64
C LEU A 103 8.09 2.06 -0.81
N ILE A 104 7.12 1.78 -1.69
CA ILE A 104 7.28 1.62 -3.14
C ILE A 104 7.37 2.99 -3.79
#